data_AF-A0A968P9D0-F1
#
_entry.id   AF-A0A968P9D0-F1
#
_cell.length_a   1.000
_cell.length_b   1.000
_cell.length_c   1.000
_cell.angle_alpha   90.00
_cell.angle_beta   90.00
_cell.angle_gamma   90.00
#
_symmetry.space_group_name_H-M   'P 1'
#
loop_
_entity.id
_entity.type
_entity.pdbx_description
1 polymer ?
#
loop_
_entity_poly.entity_id
_entity_poly.type
_entity_poly.pdbx_seq_one_letter_code
_entity_poly.pdbx_strand_id
1 'polypeptide(L)'
;MTMGMEDYFVGYVTDPLKQLVYLNFDGGTTTQYSDYGNFTFDAFDTATLSDQLAGDANRTTLITGGGGVTGILANILTIFNTLPATLPGAPGGGLAQLVAQADFSDFTAAVSGLWFTTVNPSTQGLVQGSDYTTVYIGAPDQPLPGLLGLASGIDVAGRNPANEAIVIADNFAGIVPVTSTVQMLNSYSIAFANIIAHELGHAIGLNHQPTTRLPLSWELLADDPDNDTLTADDSNAGSVGLMAYQSNALLISELSLLGTAPLTSEEFAIGNVDTAQLLVWWFA
;
A
#
# COMPACT_ATOMS: atom_id res chain seq x y z
N MET A 1 9.67 -35.70 13.33
CA MET A 1 9.03 -34.55 13.98
C MET A 1 9.26 -33.38 13.05
N THR A 2 8.35 -33.19 12.11
CA THR A 2 8.34 -32.03 11.22
C THR A 2 7.79 -30.88 12.03
N MET A 3 8.64 -29.88 12.34
CA MET A 3 8.15 -28.59 12.80
C MET A 3 7.31 -28.00 11.67
N GLY A 4 6.08 -27.60 11.98
CA GLY A 4 5.24 -26.85 11.05
C GLY A 4 5.90 -25.51 10.73
N MET A 5 5.70 -24.99 9.52
CA MET A 5 6.24 -23.69 9.11
C MET A 5 5.71 -22.55 10.01
N GLU A 6 4.54 -22.75 10.63
CA GLU A 6 3.94 -21.86 11.63
C GLU A 6 4.83 -21.66 12.87
N ASP A 7 5.49 -22.70 13.38
CA ASP A 7 6.38 -22.61 14.56
C ASP A 7 7.63 -21.75 14.27
N TYR A 8 7.99 -21.57 13.00
CA TYR A 8 9.16 -20.79 12.60
C TYR A 8 8.91 -19.28 12.62
N PHE A 9 7.67 -18.81 12.51
CA PHE A 9 7.36 -17.37 12.48
C PHE A 9 6.94 -16.81 13.85
N VAL A 10 6.22 -17.59 14.65
CA VAL A 10 5.73 -17.17 15.98
C VAL A 10 6.87 -16.81 16.95
N GLY A 11 8.08 -17.35 16.74
CA GLY A 11 9.25 -17.01 17.54
C GLY A 11 9.97 -15.69 17.19
N TYR A 12 9.68 -15.07 16.03
CA TYR A 12 10.46 -13.92 15.52
C TYR A 12 9.77 -12.56 15.66
N VAL A 13 8.48 -12.53 15.97
CA VAL A 13 7.72 -11.29 16.20
C VAL A 13 7.17 -11.36 17.61
N THR A 14 7.93 -10.89 18.59
CA THR A 14 7.53 -10.99 20.00
C THR A 14 6.89 -9.72 20.53
N ASP A 15 7.03 -8.60 19.83
CA ASP A 15 6.42 -7.32 20.18
C ASP A 15 5.80 -6.67 18.93
N PRO A 16 4.50 -6.32 18.95
CA PRO A 16 3.91 -5.56 17.86
C PRO A 16 4.58 -4.18 17.77
N LEU A 17 4.98 -3.83 16.56
CA LEU A 17 5.66 -2.57 16.28
C LEU A 17 4.65 -1.47 16.03
N LYS A 18 5.07 -0.24 16.31
CA LYS A 18 4.38 0.97 15.88
C LYS A 18 5.13 1.53 14.69
N GLN A 19 4.43 1.80 13.59
CA GLN A 19 5.03 2.39 12.38
C GLN A 19 4.29 3.67 11.99
N LEU A 20 5.04 4.76 11.79
CA LEU A 20 4.54 5.97 11.15
C LEU A 20 4.84 5.93 9.65
N VAL A 21 3.84 6.25 8.85
CA VAL A 21 3.90 6.33 7.40
C VAL A 21 3.57 7.75 6.98
N TYR A 22 4.54 8.43 6.40
CA TYR A 22 4.37 9.75 5.80
C TYR A 22 4.04 9.61 4.31
N LEU A 23 2.84 10.01 3.94
CA LEU A 23 2.40 10.13 2.55
C LEU A 23 2.81 11.52 2.02
N ASN A 24 3.96 11.56 1.35
CA ASN A 24 4.59 12.77 0.88
C ASN A 24 4.07 13.18 -0.51
N PHE A 25 3.15 14.15 -0.52
CA PHE A 25 2.64 14.79 -1.73
C PHE A 25 3.35 16.11 -2.07
N ASP A 26 4.34 16.52 -1.27
CA ASP A 26 4.98 17.84 -1.38
C ASP A 26 6.31 17.78 -2.14
N GLY A 27 6.71 16.60 -2.60
CA GLY A 27 7.96 16.37 -3.34
C GLY A 27 9.17 16.13 -2.42
N GLY A 28 10.36 15.99 -3.02
CA GLY A 28 11.60 15.69 -2.30
C GLY A 28 12.49 14.71 -3.05
N THR A 29 13.52 14.18 -2.39
CA THR A 29 14.47 13.26 -3.01
C THR A 29 14.61 11.98 -2.19
N THR A 30 14.50 10.84 -2.85
CA THR A 30 14.86 9.52 -2.30
C THR A 30 16.19 9.05 -2.89
N THR A 31 16.96 8.31 -2.07
CA THR A 31 18.23 7.70 -2.46
C THR A 31 18.27 6.19 -2.20
N GLN A 32 17.12 5.57 -1.92
CA GLN A 32 17.05 4.17 -1.45
C GLN A 32 17.02 3.13 -2.59
N TYR A 33 16.91 3.55 -3.84
CA TYR A 33 16.71 2.67 -5.00
C TYR A 33 18.02 2.44 -5.75
N SER A 34 18.93 1.63 -5.21
CA SER A 34 20.29 1.44 -5.76
C SER A 34 20.33 1.10 -7.25
N ASP A 35 19.36 0.33 -7.72
CA ASP A 35 19.32 -0.20 -9.09
C ASP A 35 18.74 0.81 -10.10
N TYR A 36 17.99 1.80 -9.61
CA TYR A 36 17.37 2.85 -10.42
C TYR A 36 18.00 4.24 -10.20
N GLY A 37 18.84 4.39 -9.18
CA GLY A 37 19.45 5.65 -8.78
C GLY A 37 18.56 6.46 -7.83
N ASN A 38 18.86 7.76 -7.75
CA ASN A 38 18.09 8.69 -6.93
C ASN A 38 16.91 9.23 -7.75
N PHE A 39 15.77 9.41 -7.09
CA PHE A 39 14.62 10.08 -7.69
C PHE A 39 14.36 11.39 -6.97
N THR A 40 14.11 12.44 -7.74
CA THR A 40 13.58 13.71 -7.23
C THR A 40 12.15 13.86 -7.70
N PHE A 41 11.24 14.15 -6.78
CA PHE A 41 9.83 14.38 -7.04
C PHE A 41 9.51 15.85 -6.91
N ASP A 42 8.82 16.37 -7.91
CA ASP A 42 8.09 17.63 -7.75
C ASP A 42 6.87 17.41 -6.82
N ALA A 43 6.35 18.51 -6.28
CA ALA A 43 5.10 18.45 -5.52
C ALA A 43 3.98 17.90 -6.42
N PHE A 44 3.18 16.99 -5.86
CA PHE A 44 2.11 16.33 -6.60
C PHE A 44 1.08 17.36 -7.10
N ASP A 45 0.94 17.44 -8.42
CA ASP A 45 -0.05 18.26 -9.11
C ASP A 45 -1.09 17.36 -9.79
N THR A 46 -2.37 17.55 -9.45
CA THR A 46 -3.45 16.79 -10.08
C THR A 46 -3.63 17.08 -11.56
N ALA A 47 -3.04 18.17 -12.09
CA ALA A 47 -2.98 18.43 -13.52
C ALA A 47 -2.22 17.34 -14.30
N THR A 48 -1.28 16.61 -13.67
CA THR A 48 -0.57 15.50 -14.33
C THR A 48 -1.50 14.34 -14.67
N LEU A 49 -2.58 14.17 -13.90
CA LEU A 49 -3.60 13.14 -14.15
C LEU A 49 -4.59 13.56 -15.24
N SER A 50 -4.99 14.83 -15.21
CA SER A 50 -5.89 15.46 -16.17
C SER A 50 -5.93 16.97 -15.95
N ASP A 51 -5.86 17.76 -17.03
CA ASP A 51 -6.02 19.23 -16.97
C ASP A 51 -7.33 19.67 -16.28
N GLN A 52 -8.39 18.84 -16.32
CA GLN A 52 -9.66 19.14 -15.67
C GLN A 52 -9.57 19.10 -14.13
N LEU A 53 -8.54 18.44 -13.61
CA LEU A 53 -8.29 18.31 -12.18
C LEU A 53 -7.26 19.33 -11.67
N ALA A 54 -6.76 20.24 -12.52
CA ALA A 54 -5.79 21.24 -12.10
C ALA A 54 -6.28 22.06 -10.89
N GLY A 55 -5.34 22.37 -9.99
CA GLY A 55 -5.54 23.29 -8.87
C GLY A 55 -5.68 22.64 -7.48
N ASP A 56 -5.31 23.42 -6.46
CA ASP A 56 -5.15 22.96 -5.07
C ASP A 56 -6.42 22.37 -4.44
N ALA A 57 -7.60 22.85 -4.84
CA ALA A 57 -8.86 22.35 -4.32
C ALA A 57 -9.11 20.89 -4.71
N ASN A 58 -8.79 20.53 -5.96
CA ASN A 58 -8.90 19.16 -6.45
C ASN A 58 -7.82 18.27 -5.84
N ARG A 59 -6.57 18.76 -5.73
CA ARG A 59 -5.49 18.07 -5.00
C ARG A 59 -5.91 17.74 -3.56
N THR A 60 -6.44 18.73 -2.84
CA THR A 60 -6.92 18.54 -1.46
C THR A 60 -8.06 17.53 -1.41
N THR A 61 -9.06 17.68 -2.27
CA THR A 61 -10.22 16.77 -2.34
C THR A 61 -9.80 15.34 -2.68
N LEU A 62 -8.82 15.15 -3.57
CA LEU A 62 -8.27 13.84 -3.91
C LEU A 62 -7.60 13.16 -2.70
N ILE A 63 -6.80 13.92 -1.95
CA ILE A 63 -6.04 13.40 -0.81
C ILE A 63 -6.95 13.13 0.39
N THR A 64 -7.73 14.13 0.82
CA THR A 64 -8.49 14.09 2.08
C THR A 64 -9.97 13.78 1.91
N GLY A 65 -10.50 13.81 0.69
CA GLY A 65 -11.93 13.66 0.40
C GLY A 65 -12.73 14.96 0.54
N GLY A 66 -14.04 14.85 0.34
CA GLY A 66 -15.00 15.97 0.39
C GLY A 66 -15.85 16.06 -0.88
N GLY A 67 -16.99 16.77 -0.83
CA GLY A 67 -17.83 17.00 -2.02
C GLY A 67 -18.34 15.74 -2.73
N GLY A 68 -18.49 14.61 -2.01
CA GLY A 68 -18.86 13.31 -2.59
C GLY A 68 -17.67 12.47 -3.07
N VAL A 69 -16.44 12.89 -2.78
CA VAL A 69 -15.21 12.12 -3.01
C VAL A 69 -14.74 11.48 -1.72
N THR A 70 -14.47 10.18 -1.76
CA THR A 70 -13.68 9.47 -0.74
C THR A 70 -12.21 9.69 -1.05
N GLY A 71 -11.45 10.32 -0.15
CA GLY A 71 -10.04 10.63 -0.41
C GLY A 71 -9.12 9.41 -0.33
N ILE A 72 -7.91 9.55 -0.86
CA ILE A 72 -6.82 8.55 -0.77
C ILE A 72 -6.65 8.05 0.68
N LEU A 73 -6.62 8.97 1.64
CA LEU A 73 -6.44 8.62 3.06
C LEU A 73 -7.52 7.69 3.60
N ALA A 74 -8.79 7.99 3.30
CA ALA A 74 -9.91 7.17 3.76
C ALA A 74 -9.90 5.78 3.10
N ASN A 75 -9.52 5.71 1.82
CA ASN A 75 -9.37 4.43 1.13
C ASN A 75 -8.23 3.59 1.72
N ILE A 76 -7.05 4.18 1.99
CA ILE A 76 -5.93 3.47 2.64
C ILE A 76 -6.34 2.93 4.01
N LEU A 77 -6.97 3.77 4.84
CA LEU A 77 -7.47 3.32 6.14
C LEU A 77 -8.48 2.20 6.00
N THR A 78 -9.36 2.26 5.00
CA THR A 78 -10.32 1.20 4.73
C THR A 78 -9.58 -0.09 4.41
N ILE A 79 -8.64 -0.07 3.45
CA ILE A 79 -7.85 -1.24 3.04
C ILE A 79 -7.23 -1.93 4.26
N PHE A 80 -6.47 -1.21 5.09
CA PHE A 80 -5.76 -1.81 6.24
C PHE A 80 -6.68 -2.21 7.40
N ASN A 81 -7.83 -1.55 7.59
CA ASN A 81 -8.77 -1.90 8.66
C ASN A 81 -9.81 -2.94 8.25
N THR A 82 -9.99 -3.21 6.96
CA THR A 82 -10.91 -4.24 6.45
C THR A 82 -10.18 -5.49 5.97
N LEU A 83 -8.87 -5.62 6.25
CA LEU A 83 -8.17 -6.88 5.99
C LEU A 83 -8.89 -8.00 6.77
N PRO A 84 -9.29 -9.08 6.08
CA PRO A 84 -9.98 -10.18 6.73
C PRO A 84 -9.11 -10.78 7.83
N ALA A 85 -9.72 -11.09 8.97
CA ALA A 85 -9.04 -11.82 10.02
C ALA A 85 -8.69 -13.22 9.51
N THR A 86 -7.42 -13.61 9.62
CA THR A 86 -6.89 -14.85 9.05
C THR A 86 -7.21 -16.09 9.87
N LEU A 87 -7.74 -15.90 11.09
CA LEU A 87 -8.20 -16.98 11.95
C LEU A 87 -9.52 -16.59 12.63
N PRO A 88 -10.45 -17.53 12.85
CA PRO A 88 -11.64 -17.30 13.66
C PRO A 88 -11.26 -16.78 15.06
N GLY A 89 -11.73 -15.57 15.39
CA GLY A 89 -11.49 -14.95 16.70
C GLY A 89 -10.22 -14.11 16.81
N ALA A 90 -9.42 -13.98 15.74
CA ALA A 90 -8.42 -12.91 15.68
C ALA A 90 -9.15 -11.55 15.60
N PRO A 91 -8.65 -10.51 16.29
CA PRO A 91 -9.25 -9.19 16.22
C PRO A 91 -9.17 -8.66 14.79
N GLY A 92 -10.30 -8.67 14.09
CA GLY A 92 -10.44 -7.99 12.80
C GLY A 92 -10.62 -6.49 13.02
N GLY A 93 -9.76 -5.70 12.38
CA GLY A 93 -9.89 -4.24 12.29
C GLY A 93 -9.23 -3.47 13.44
N GLY A 94 -8.56 -2.36 13.09
CA GLY A 94 -7.90 -1.46 14.02
C GLY A 94 -6.38 -1.31 13.82
N LEU A 95 -5.82 -1.91 12.76
CA LEU A 95 -4.39 -1.82 12.46
C LEU A 95 -3.97 -0.40 12.07
N ALA A 96 -4.85 0.38 11.44
CA ALA A 96 -4.48 1.64 10.83
C ALA A 96 -5.24 2.84 11.41
N GLN A 97 -4.51 3.89 11.79
CA GLN A 97 -5.05 5.17 12.27
C GLN A 97 -4.46 6.35 11.52
N LEU A 98 -5.23 7.45 11.40
CA LEU A 98 -4.73 8.73 10.88
C LEU A 98 -4.15 9.58 12.00
N VAL A 99 -2.94 10.09 11.79
CA VAL A 99 -2.34 11.15 12.60
C VAL A 99 -2.78 12.49 12.03
N ALA A 100 -3.67 13.16 12.74
CA ALA A 100 -4.14 14.49 12.35
C ALA A 100 -3.00 15.53 12.48
N GLN A 101 -3.07 16.59 11.67
CA GLN A 101 -2.06 17.65 11.62
C GLN A 101 -1.77 18.33 12.97
N ALA A 102 -2.73 18.32 13.90
CA ALA A 102 -2.59 18.92 15.23
C ALA A 102 -2.18 17.92 16.32
N ASP A 103 -2.07 16.63 16.01
CA ASP A 103 -2.03 15.59 17.03
C ASP A 103 -1.10 14.42 16.69
N PHE A 104 0.21 14.68 16.81
CA PHE A 104 1.20 13.61 16.91
C PHE A 104 1.23 12.97 18.31
N SER A 105 0.43 13.46 19.26
CA SER A 105 0.46 12.97 20.64
C SER A 105 -0.14 11.57 20.76
N ASP A 106 -1.18 11.27 19.98
CA ASP A 106 -1.76 9.93 19.86
C ASP A 106 -0.72 8.92 19.33
N PHE A 107 -0.04 9.25 18.24
CA PHE A 107 1.07 8.44 17.72
C PHE A 107 2.16 8.27 18.78
N THR A 108 2.55 9.33 19.48
CA THR A 108 3.62 9.27 20.50
C THR A 108 3.24 8.34 21.65
N ALA A 109 1.99 8.36 22.08
CA ALA A 109 1.47 7.54 23.18
C ALA A 109 1.23 6.07 22.79
N ALA A 110 1.01 5.80 21.50
CA ALA A 110 0.76 4.45 21.02
C ALA A 110 1.98 3.52 21.19
N VAL A 111 1.69 2.24 21.42
CA VAL A 111 2.69 1.17 21.56
C VAL A 111 2.77 0.26 20.35
N SER A 112 1.72 0.24 19.52
CA SER A 112 1.62 -0.54 18.28
C SER A 112 0.77 0.19 17.24
N GLY A 113 0.63 -0.43 16.06
CA GLY A 113 -0.25 0.02 14.99
C GLY A 113 0.47 0.74 13.85
N LEU A 114 -0.25 0.87 12.75
CA LEU A 114 0.13 1.59 11.56
C LEU A 114 -0.51 2.99 11.57
N TRP A 115 0.30 4.02 11.48
CA TRP A 115 -0.13 5.40 11.63
C TRP A 115 0.17 6.17 10.35
N PHE A 116 -0.81 6.85 9.78
CA PHE A 116 -0.66 7.56 8.51
C PHE A 116 -0.71 9.07 8.72
N THR A 117 0.15 9.81 8.02
CA THR A 117 0.10 11.28 8.01
C THR A 117 0.42 11.84 6.63
N THR A 118 -0.14 13.00 6.30
CA THR A 118 0.26 13.83 5.15
C THR A 118 1.06 15.05 5.58
N VAL A 119 1.36 15.18 6.87
CA VAL A 119 2.13 16.29 7.43
C VAL A 119 3.56 15.84 7.62
N ASN A 120 4.49 16.62 7.08
CA ASN A 120 5.92 16.30 7.14
C ASN A 120 6.38 16.07 8.60
N PRO A 121 6.72 14.83 9.00
CA PRO A 121 7.05 14.51 10.39
C PRO A 121 8.34 15.18 10.88
N SER A 122 9.22 15.62 9.97
CA SER A 122 10.43 16.38 10.36
C SER A 122 10.12 17.72 11.02
N THR A 123 8.95 18.30 10.73
CA THR A 123 8.46 19.50 11.43
C THR A 123 8.13 19.25 12.91
N GLN A 124 7.96 17.97 13.28
CA GLN A 124 7.73 17.50 14.65
C GLN A 124 9.01 16.95 15.30
N GLY A 125 10.16 17.09 14.64
CA GLY A 125 11.45 16.62 15.14
C GLY A 125 11.74 15.13 14.88
N LEU A 126 10.92 14.45 14.10
CA LEU A 126 11.18 13.07 13.65
C LEU A 126 12.17 13.06 12.48
N VAL A 127 13.02 12.05 12.42
CA VAL A 127 14.10 11.93 11.45
C VAL A 127 13.72 10.94 10.35
N GLN A 128 13.70 11.42 9.10
CA GLN A 128 13.51 10.57 7.93
C GLN A 128 14.59 9.48 7.87
N GLY A 129 14.20 8.27 7.47
CA GLY A 129 15.16 7.15 7.40
C GLY A 129 15.45 6.52 8.77
N SER A 130 14.73 6.90 9.82
CA SER A 130 14.91 6.36 11.18
C SER A 130 13.60 6.25 11.94
N ASP A 131 12.71 7.24 11.83
CA ASP A 131 11.53 7.31 12.69
C ASP A 131 10.23 7.01 11.93
N TYR A 132 10.25 7.03 10.60
CA TYR A 132 9.06 6.82 9.77
C TYR A 132 9.42 6.41 8.33
N THR A 133 8.51 5.63 7.75
CA THR A 133 8.49 5.26 6.33
C THR A 133 7.96 6.42 5.52
N THR A 134 8.59 6.73 4.38
CA THR A 134 8.10 7.75 3.45
C THR A 134 7.56 7.10 2.19
N VAL A 135 6.33 7.43 1.82
CA VAL A 135 5.77 7.11 0.51
C VAL A 135 5.78 8.41 -0.30
N TYR A 136 6.60 8.50 -1.34
CA TYR A 136 6.61 9.65 -2.25
C TYR A 136 5.52 9.46 -3.30
N ILE A 137 4.70 10.49 -3.50
CA ILE A 137 3.65 10.47 -4.52
C ILE A 137 3.87 11.67 -5.44
N GLY A 138 4.06 11.42 -6.73
CA GLY A 138 4.23 12.49 -7.71
C GLY A 138 4.88 12.04 -9.01
N ALA A 139 5.32 13.03 -9.79
CA ALA A 139 6.11 12.83 -10.99
C ALA A 139 7.61 12.77 -10.62
N PRO A 140 8.31 11.65 -10.84
CA PRO A 140 9.75 11.61 -10.69
C PRO A 140 10.44 12.39 -11.84
N ASP A 141 11.60 12.97 -11.54
CA ASP A 141 12.48 13.64 -12.50
C ASP A 141 12.99 12.72 -13.62
N GLN A 142 13.03 11.40 -13.34
CA GLN A 142 13.33 10.37 -14.31
C GLN A 142 12.07 9.54 -14.61
N PRO A 143 11.65 9.45 -15.89
CA PRO A 143 10.45 8.69 -16.24
C PRO A 143 10.67 7.19 -16.03
N LEU A 144 9.70 6.55 -15.39
CA LEU A 144 9.65 5.10 -15.14
C LEU A 144 8.45 4.49 -15.86
N PRO A 145 8.48 4.37 -17.21
CA PRO A 145 7.31 3.93 -17.95
C PRO A 145 6.93 2.49 -17.59
N GLY A 146 5.66 2.27 -17.31
CA GLY A 146 5.11 0.94 -17.02
C GLY A 146 5.16 0.53 -15.55
N LEU A 147 5.74 1.34 -14.65
CA LEU A 147 5.71 1.12 -13.21
C LEU A 147 4.69 2.05 -12.55
N LEU A 148 3.82 1.55 -11.69
CA LEU A 148 2.85 2.38 -10.97
C LEU A 148 3.37 2.82 -9.61
N GLY A 149 4.21 1.98 -9.00
CA GLY A 149 4.92 2.24 -7.77
C GLY A 149 6.16 1.36 -7.68
N LEU A 150 6.97 1.58 -6.63
CA LEU A 150 8.14 0.78 -6.31
C LEU A 150 8.48 0.94 -4.83
N ALA A 151 8.68 -0.16 -4.12
CA ALA A 151 9.23 -0.16 -2.76
C ALA A 151 10.76 -0.28 -2.76
N SER A 152 11.45 0.38 -1.82
CA SER A 152 12.91 0.34 -1.72
C SER A 152 13.44 -1.04 -1.32
N GLY A 153 12.58 -1.90 -0.80
CA GLY A 153 12.89 -3.27 -0.43
C GLY A 153 11.76 -3.94 0.31
N ILE A 154 11.98 -5.19 0.70
CA ILE A 154 11.08 -5.98 1.53
C ILE A 154 11.62 -5.99 2.96
N ASP A 155 10.96 -5.28 3.86
CA ASP A 155 11.36 -5.17 5.27
C ASP A 155 10.66 -6.17 6.16
N VAL A 156 11.16 -7.40 6.20
CA VAL A 156 10.50 -8.46 6.96
C VAL A 156 10.27 -8.00 8.42
N ALA A 157 8.99 -7.90 8.79
CA ALA A 157 8.51 -7.43 10.08
C ALA A 157 8.68 -5.94 10.38
N GLY A 158 8.72 -5.07 9.37
CA GLY A 158 8.73 -3.61 9.55
C GLY A 158 9.84 -3.11 10.48
N ARG A 159 10.97 -3.80 10.50
CA ARG A 159 12.06 -3.57 11.46
C ARG A 159 12.90 -2.35 11.13
N ASN A 160 12.87 -1.94 9.87
CA ASN A 160 13.57 -0.80 9.35
C ASN A 160 12.56 0.28 8.90
N PRO A 161 12.23 1.24 9.78
CA PRO A 161 11.38 2.37 9.41
C PRO A 161 12.00 3.24 8.31
N ALA A 162 13.26 3.03 7.93
CA ALA A 162 13.92 3.75 6.85
C ALA A 162 13.48 3.37 5.43
N ASN A 163 12.66 2.32 5.29
CA ASN A 163 12.17 1.94 3.97
C ASN A 163 11.27 3.03 3.38
N GLU A 164 11.27 3.08 2.06
CA GLU A 164 10.54 4.06 1.28
C GLU A 164 9.72 3.34 0.21
N ALA A 165 8.67 4.01 -0.23
CA ALA A 165 7.92 3.62 -1.42
C ALA A 165 7.77 4.85 -2.32
N ILE A 166 7.62 4.62 -3.62
CA ILE A 166 7.26 5.66 -4.58
C ILE A 166 5.99 5.26 -5.31
N VAL A 167 5.17 6.25 -5.66
CA VAL A 167 3.98 6.11 -6.52
C VAL A 167 4.08 7.11 -7.65
N ILE A 168 4.14 6.60 -8.88
CA ILE A 168 4.49 7.36 -10.07
C ILE A 168 3.22 7.92 -10.70
N ALA A 169 2.84 9.13 -10.29
CA ALA A 169 1.55 9.73 -10.62
C ALA A 169 1.31 9.89 -12.14
N ASP A 170 2.35 10.19 -12.90
CA ASP A 170 2.25 10.44 -14.34
C ASP A 170 1.79 9.21 -15.12
N ASN A 171 2.05 8.01 -14.61
CA ASN A 171 1.63 6.78 -15.25
C ASN A 171 0.13 6.49 -15.09
N PHE A 172 -0.59 7.30 -14.29
CA PHE A 172 -2.05 7.24 -14.17
C PHE A 172 -2.76 8.19 -15.16
N ALA A 173 -2.01 9.06 -15.85
CA ALA A 173 -2.57 10.09 -16.71
C ALA A 173 -3.52 9.51 -17.78
N GLY A 174 -4.74 10.04 -17.84
CA GLY A 174 -5.72 9.69 -18.87
C GLY A 174 -6.31 8.27 -18.76
N ILE A 175 -6.04 7.51 -17.70
CA ILE A 175 -6.60 6.16 -17.55
C ILE A 175 -8.11 6.20 -17.27
N VAL A 176 -8.64 7.26 -16.63
CA VAL A 176 -10.07 7.35 -16.31
C VAL A 176 -10.87 7.94 -17.48
N PRO A 177 -11.78 7.18 -18.12
CA PRO A 177 -12.55 7.68 -19.25
C PRO A 177 -13.81 8.46 -18.84
N VAL A 178 -13.93 8.91 -17.58
CA VAL A 178 -15.12 9.61 -17.07
C VAL A 178 -14.98 11.13 -17.18
N THR A 179 -16.10 11.82 -17.39
CA THR A 179 -16.11 13.27 -17.65
C THR A 179 -16.48 14.11 -16.42
N SER A 180 -16.92 13.49 -15.33
CA SER A 180 -17.25 14.17 -14.07
C SER A 180 -16.01 14.29 -13.20
N THR A 181 -15.71 15.51 -12.71
CA THR A 181 -14.64 15.76 -11.73
C THR A 181 -14.74 14.88 -10.50
N VAL A 182 -15.95 14.71 -9.93
CA VAL A 182 -16.16 13.88 -8.73
C VAL A 182 -15.90 12.40 -9.02
N GLN A 183 -16.31 11.91 -10.19
CA GLN A 183 -16.05 10.53 -10.58
C GLN A 183 -14.55 10.30 -10.85
N MET A 184 -13.88 11.23 -11.56
CA MET A 184 -12.45 11.17 -11.79
C MET A 184 -11.67 11.14 -10.47
N LEU A 185 -11.98 12.05 -9.54
CA LEU A 185 -11.33 12.10 -8.24
C LEU A 185 -11.55 10.81 -7.43
N ASN A 186 -12.77 10.25 -7.42
CA ASN A 186 -13.00 8.96 -6.76
C ASN A 186 -12.19 7.83 -7.43
N SER A 187 -12.16 7.76 -8.76
CA SER A 187 -11.41 6.72 -9.48
C SER A 187 -9.90 6.83 -9.24
N TYR A 188 -9.32 8.04 -9.28
CA TYR A 188 -7.92 8.22 -8.95
C TYR A 188 -7.64 7.94 -7.47
N SER A 189 -8.53 8.38 -6.55
CA SER A 189 -8.32 8.19 -5.12
C SER A 189 -8.17 6.72 -4.72
N ILE A 190 -8.96 5.82 -5.33
CA ILE A 190 -8.90 4.39 -5.05
C ILE A 190 -7.66 3.76 -5.69
N ALA A 191 -7.30 4.17 -6.91
CA ALA A 191 -6.11 3.69 -7.59
C ALA A 191 -4.82 4.04 -6.82
N PHE A 192 -4.68 5.30 -6.40
CA PHE A 192 -3.54 5.73 -5.59
C PHE A 192 -3.53 4.98 -4.25
N ALA A 193 -4.68 4.88 -3.56
CA ALA A 193 -4.74 4.20 -2.27
C ALA A 193 -4.31 2.73 -2.35
N ASN A 194 -4.76 2.01 -3.37
CA ASN A 194 -4.38 0.62 -3.57
C ASN A 194 -2.88 0.46 -3.85
N ILE A 195 -2.30 1.29 -4.74
CA ILE A 195 -0.88 1.22 -5.06
C ILE A 195 -0.04 1.63 -3.84
N ILE A 196 -0.42 2.69 -3.12
CA ILE A 196 0.23 3.07 -1.86
C ILE A 196 0.21 1.90 -0.87
N ALA A 197 -0.94 1.24 -0.69
CA ALA A 197 -1.06 0.14 0.24
C ALA A 197 -0.22 -1.07 -0.19
N HIS A 198 -0.13 -1.36 -1.49
CA HIS A 198 0.70 -2.42 -2.05
C HIS A 198 2.20 -2.17 -1.82
N GLU A 199 2.70 -1.01 -2.24
CA GLU A 199 4.12 -0.67 -2.07
C GLU A 199 4.50 -0.53 -0.60
N LEU A 200 3.59 0.00 0.23
CA LEU A 200 3.79 0.01 1.68
C LEU A 200 3.84 -1.42 2.23
N GLY A 201 3.04 -2.33 1.70
CA GLY A 201 3.08 -3.74 2.01
C GLY A 201 4.50 -4.31 1.83
N HIS A 202 5.15 -4.03 0.71
CA HIS A 202 6.57 -4.36 0.53
C HIS A 202 7.47 -3.69 1.57
N ALA A 203 7.33 -2.37 1.75
CA ALA A 203 8.14 -1.61 2.69
C ALA A 203 8.01 -2.05 4.16
N ILE A 204 6.98 -2.83 4.50
CA ILE A 204 6.80 -3.43 5.84
C ILE A 204 6.99 -4.95 5.86
N GLY A 205 7.38 -5.56 4.74
CA GLY A 205 7.88 -6.94 4.70
C GLY A 205 7.02 -7.95 3.96
N LEU A 206 5.97 -7.50 3.28
CA LEU A 206 5.13 -8.36 2.47
C LEU A 206 5.76 -8.57 1.09
N ASN A 207 5.49 -9.73 0.53
CA ASN A 207 5.94 -10.10 -0.80
C ASN A 207 4.74 -10.43 -1.67
N HIS A 208 4.92 -10.46 -2.98
CA HIS A 208 3.88 -10.86 -3.90
C HIS A 208 3.38 -12.27 -3.59
N GLN A 209 2.06 -12.40 -3.57
CA GLN A 209 1.36 -13.68 -3.48
C GLN A 209 1.02 -14.14 -4.90
N PRO A 210 1.27 -15.43 -5.24
CA PRO A 210 0.95 -15.95 -6.55
C PRO A 210 -0.57 -15.99 -6.78
N THR A 211 -1.03 -15.54 -7.95
CA THR A 211 -2.41 -15.78 -8.42
C THR A 211 -2.37 -16.82 -9.55
N THR A 212 -3.32 -17.77 -9.58
CA THR A 212 -3.53 -18.61 -10.78
C THR A 212 -4.81 -18.26 -11.50
N ARG A 213 -4.76 -18.42 -12.83
CA ARG A 213 -5.92 -18.33 -13.69
C ARG A 213 -6.64 -19.67 -13.75
N LEU A 214 -7.79 -19.80 -13.08
CA LEU A 214 -8.79 -20.79 -13.50
C LEU A 214 -9.54 -20.22 -14.72
N PRO A 215 -10.08 -21.08 -15.61
CA PRO A 215 -10.77 -20.61 -16.80
C PRO A 215 -12.08 -19.94 -16.35
N LEU A 216 -12.03 -18.61 -16.22
CA LEU A 216 -13.12 -17.66 -15.92
C LEU A 216 -13.22 -17.09 -14.49
N SER A 217 -12.30 -17.40 -13.56
CA SER A 217 -12.17 -16.71 -12.27
C SER A 217 -10.69 -16.48 -11.89
N TRP A 218 -10.41 -15.36 -11.21
CA TRP A 218 -9.11 -15.07 -10.61
C TRP A 218 -9.21 -15.40 -9.13
N GLU A 219 -8.68 -16.57 -8.78
CA GLU A 219 -8.54 -16.99 -7.39
C GLU A 219 -7.04 -16.89 -7.06
N LEU A 220 -6.72 -16.35 -5.88
CA LEU A 220 -5.39 -16.54 -5.31
C LEU A 220 -5.12 -18.04 -5.32
N LEU A 221 -3.90 -18.47 -5.66
CA LEU A 221 -3.53 -19.82 -5.27
C LEU A 221 -3.63 -19.81 -3.75
N ALA A 222 -4.56 -20.59 -3.21
CA ALA A 222 -4.55 -20.87 -1.79
C ALA A 222 -3.10 -21.27 -1.44
N ASP A 223 -2.55 -20.61 -0.43
CA ASP A 223 -1.32 -21.07 0.22
C ASP A 223 -1.57 -22.40 0.96
N ASP A 224 -2.82 -22.86 0.98
CA ASP A 224 -3.30 -24.16 1.43
C ASP A 224 -3.21 -25.27 0.34
N PRO A 225 -2.63 -26.44 0.65
CA PRO A 225 -2.71 -27.66 -0.15
C PRO A 225 -4.09 -28.13 -0.63
N ASP A 226 -5.21 -27.77 0.02
CA ASP A 226 -6.53 -28.36 -0.24
C ASP A 226 -7.62 -27.42 -0.81
N ASN A 227 -7.44 -26.10 -0.73
CA ASN A 227 -8.35 -25.08 -1.28
C ASN A 227 -9.82 -25.30 -0.86
N ASP A 228 -10.03 -25.70 0.40
CA ASP A 228 -11.35 -25.92 0.99
C ASP A 228 -11.95 -24.65 1.62
N THR A 229 -12.83 -23.98 0.87
CA THR A 229 -13.62 -22.81 1.32
C THR A 229 -14.47 -23.02 2.58
N LEU A 230 -14.53 -24.24 3.14
CA LEU A 230 -15.22 -24.59 4.38
C LEU A 230 -14.28 -24.69 5.59
N THR A 231 -12.96 -24.67 5.40
CA THR A 231 -11.98 -24.58 6.48
C THR A 231 -11.61 -23.12 6.72
N ALA A 232 -11.24 -22.84 7.97
CA ALA A 232 -11.16 -21.47 8.48
C ALA A 232 -9.80 -20.80 8.27
N ASP A 233 -8.93 -21.45 7.51
CA ASP A 233 -7.59 -21.07 7.06
C ASP A 233 -7.59 -20.36 5.70
N ASP A 234 -8.70 -20.39 4.95
CA ASP A 234 -8.87 -19.67 3.69
C ASP A 234 -9.09 -18.14 3.90
N SER A 235 -8.05 -17.44 4.31
CA SER A 235 -8.14 -16.02 4.71
C SER A 235 -8.45 -15.05 3.57
N ASN A 236 -8.34 -15.48 2.31
CA ASN A 236 -8.57 -14.64 1.14
C ASN A 236 -9.73 -15.08 0.23
N ALA A 237 -10.60 -15.98 0.69
CA ALA A 237 -11.72 -16.53 -0.10
C ALA A 237 -12.60 -15.43 -0.74
N GLY A 238 -12.31 -15.09 -2.01
CA GLY A 238 -13.11 -14.19 -2.86
C GLY A 238 -12.71 -12.72 -2.88
N SER A 239 -11.62 -12.31 -2.21
CA SER A 239 -11.09 -10.93 -2.31
C SER A 239 -9.70 -10.94 -2.93
N VAL A 240 -9.42 -9.97 -3.82
CA VAL A 240 -8.08 -9.86 -4.40
C VAL A 240 -7.13 -9.37 -3.30
N GLY A 241 -6.14 -10.19 -2.94
CA GLY A 241 -5.20 -9.89 -1.86
C GLY A 241 -4.40 -8.62 -2.12
N LEU A 242 -4.04 -7.89 -1.05
CA LEU A 242 -3.25 -6.65 -1.11
C LEU A 242 -1.95 -6.81 -1.93
N MET A 243 -1.33 -7.99 -1.86
CA MET A 243 -0.08 -8.32 -2.56
C MET A 243 -0.29 -9.24 -3.77
N ALA A 244 -1.51 -9.34 -4.29
CA ALA A 244 -1.82 -10.20 -5.42
C ALA A 244 -1.06 -9.76 -6.68
N TYR A 245 -0.33 -10.69 -7.30
CA TYR A 245 0.41 -10.46 -8.53
C TYR A 245 -0.31 -11.04 -9.75
N GLN A 246 -0.54 -10.24 -10.81
CA GLN A 246 -1.03 -10.70 -12.13
C GLN A 246 0.14 -10.80 -13.13
N SER A 247 0.13 -11.76 -14.06
CA SER A 247 1.21 -11.91 -15.08
C SER A 247 0.90 -11.35 -16.48
N ASN A 248 -0.11 -10.49 -16.66
CA ASN A 248 -0.49 -10.02 -18.00
C ASN A 248 -0.99 -8.57 -18.04
N ALA A 249 -0.18 -7.68 -18.62
CA ALA A 249 -0.37 -6.22 -18.74
C ALA A 249 -1.58 -5.72 -19.54
N LEU A 250 -2.49 -6.61 -19.95
CA LEU A 250 -3.47 -6.33 -21.00
C LEU A 250 -4.93 -6.17 -20.52
N LEU A 251 -5.21 -6.15 -19.21
CA LEU A 251 -6.58 -6.23 -18.69
C LEU A 251 -6.91 -5.29 -17.51
N ILE A 252 -6.19 -4.18 -17.31
CA ILE A 252 -6.69 -3.12 -16.42
C ILE A 252 -7.82 -2.40 -17.16
N SER A 253 -9.06 -2.86 -17.00
CA SER A 253 -10.25 -2.17 -17.52
C SER A 253 -10.82 -1.14 -16.53
N GLU A 254 -10.42 -1.19 -15.26
CA GLU A 254 -10.92 -0.34 -14.18
C GLU A 254 -9.79 0.05 -13.21
N LEU A 255 -9.73 1.33 -12.82
CA LEU A 255 -8.71 1.87 -11.91
C LEU A 255 -8.71 1.22 -10.51
N SER A 256 -9.86 0.71 -10.06
CA SER A 256 -10.01 0.00 -8.78
C SER A 256 -9.22 -1.31 -8.72
N LEU A 257 -8.70 -1.80 -9.85
CA LEU A 257 -7.86 -3.00 -9.97
C LEU A 257 -6.35 -2.68 -9.92
N LEU A 258 -5.97 -1.40 -9.95
CA LEU A 258 -4.56 -1.01 -9.77
C LEU A 258 -4.23 -1.24 -8.30
N GLY A 259 -3.16 -1.98 -8.00
CA GLY A 259 -2.86 -2.60 -6.70
C GLY A 259 -2.84 -4.13 -6.76
N THR A 260 -3.45 -4.70 -7.80
CA THR A 260 -3.44 -6.15 -8.11
C THR A 260 -2.91 -6.40 -9.54
N ALA A 261 -2.34 -5.36 -10.14
CA ALA A 261 -1.90 -5.28 -11.52
C ALA A 261 -0.47 -5.83 -11.68
N PRO A 262 -0.08 -6.25 -12.90
CA PRO A 262 1.22 -6.87 -13.13
C PRO A 262 2.37 -5.93 -12.82
N LEU A 263 3.23 -6.35 -11.89
CA LEU A 263 4.62 -5.94 -11.80
C LEU A 263 5.49 -6.90 -12.62
N THR A 264 6.74 -6.60 -12.95
CA THR A 264 7.50 -7.55 -13.79
C THR A 264 7.88 -8.78 -12.96
N SER A 265 8.04 -9.95 -13.59
CA SER A 265 8.52 -11.18 -12.90
C SER A 265 9.95 -11.08 -12.35
N GLU A 266 10.55 -9.89 -12.39
CA GLU A 266 11.95 -9.60 -12.12
C GLU A 266 12.14 -8.80 -10.84
N GLU A 267 11.08 -8.31 -10.20
CA GLU A 267 11.21 -7.38 -9.06
C GLU A 267 11.57 -8.09 -7.74
N PHE A 268 10.93 -9.21 -7.35
CA PHE A 268 11.31 -9.99 -6.15
C PHE A 268 10.90 -11.49 -6.24
N ALA A 269 11.47 -12.34 -5.37
CA ALA A 269 11.14 -13.77 -5.31
C ALA A 269 9.76 -14.00 -4.65
N ILE A 270 8.84 -14.69 -5.32
CA ILE A 270 7.47 -14.98 -4.85
C ILE A 270 7.47 -15.78 -3.53
N GLY A 271 6.58 -15.44 -2.57
CA GLY A 271 6.44 -16.15 -1.29
C GLY A 271 4.97 -16.42 -0.90
N ASN A 272 4.75 -17.49 -0.13
CA ASN A 272 3.42 -17.94 0.33
C ASN A 272 3.16 -17.51 1.77
N VAL A 273 3.14 -16.21 2.06
CA VAL A 273 2.79 -15.76 3.41
C VAL A 273 1.51 -14.93 3.35
N ASP A 274 0.55 -15.30 4.19
CA ASP A 274 -0.70 -14.58 4.38
C ASP A 274 -0.44 -13.13 4.83
N THR A 275 -0.78 -12.21 3.93
CA THR A 275 -0.62 -10.77 4.11
C THR A 275 -1.35 -10.25 5.34
N ALA A 276 -2.59 -10.70 5.56
CA ALA A 276 -3.38 -10.20 6.68
C ALA A 276 -2.86 -10.72 8.01
N GLN A 277 -2.34 -11.97 8.04
CA GLN A 277 -1.80 -12.58 9.26
C GLN A 277 -0.50 -11.89 9.69
N LEU A 278 0.40 -11.63 8.72
CA LEU A 278 1.63 -10.90 8.99
C LEU A 278 1.36 -9.50 9.53
N LEU A 279 0.43 -8.77 8.90
CA LEU A 279 0.10 -7.41 9.35
C LEU A 279 -0.51 -7.40 10.75
N VAL A 280 -1.39 -8.36 11.07
CA VAL A 280 -1.92 -8.51 12.43
C VAL A 280 -0.80 -8.85 13.41
N TRP A 281 0.07 -9.81 13.09
CA TRP A 281 1.19 -10.15 13.99
C TRP A 281 2.15 -9.00 14.22
N TRP A 282 2.38 -8.16 13.21
CA TRP A 282 3.31 -7.05 13.33
C TRP A 282 2.73 -5.83 14.03
N PHE A 283 1.42 -5.58 13.94
CA PHE A 283 0.87 -4.28 14.33
C PHE A 283 -0.31 -4.33 15.33
N ALA A 284 -0.87 -5.51 15.66
CA ALA A 284 -2.01 -5.65 16.57
C ALA A 284 -1.65 -5.66 18.06
#